data_AF-A0A2P7YNG8-F1
#
_entry.id   AF-A0A2P7YNG8-F1
#
_cell.length_a   1.000
_cell.length_b   1.000
_cell.length_c   1.000
_cell.angle_alpha   90.00
_cell.angle_beta   90.00
_cell.angle_gamma   90.00
#
_symmetry.space_group_name_H-M   'P 1'
#
loop_
_entity.id
_entity.type
_entity.pdbx_description
1 polymer ?
#
loop_
_entity_poly.entity_id
_entity_poly.type
_entity_poly.pdbx_seq_one_letter_code
_entity_poly.pdbx_strand_id
1 'polypeptide(L)'
;MATLANRQVELEEEDDYFNDMSQQPNSRQNDSATADEVPKAKRIACVLCRKRKLKCDGTKPSCGTCKRLSHDCSYDEVRKKSGPKRGYVRQLEARLAQVETLLKGGDAPAQSPQPRSDRRTSSQNSPDQLGDINLSESFPTSYASRQAGSTMTPNAPLQNELMGLDLEEPLPTQDIIDDLNRIYFEKVHPVAPMIHPSRYYAAMTLDPHQRPPICLRYAMWASAASVVDKYDDLQDHFYRRARKYIERDEMRGHGETIVSVQHVQTWYILSMLEFKMTYFPRAWMSTGRAARLAVMMGLHRLDFAGLEVKQCLPPPKDWTDKEERRRTFWLCFTADRFASIGTGWPMTIDEADIRTNLPADDEAFEQSREVASVSLQKALEADGSTKISSFAGVMIMACLFGRNLVHLHRTTPEDNEKNLNGKFWSRHRVLDNLLLNIALTLPDHLRLPSGINDQNTIFLNLCIHTSVICLHQAAIFKADANKLPSTIASESKIRCITAAAEIASIMRMISHMDLTNACTPLE
;
A
#
# COMPACT_ATOMS: atom_id res chain seq x y z
N MET A 1 12.81 -5.48 -9.41
CA MET A 1 12.13 -6.73 -8.97
C MET A 1 13.04 -7.98 -8.99
N ALA A 2 14.36 -7.84 -8.90
CA ALA A 2 15.30 -8.99 -8.92
C ALA A 2 15.97 -9.28 -7.55
N THR A 3 15.67 -8.52 -6.50
CA THR A 3 16.44 -8.56 -5.24
C THR A 3 15.81 -9.38 -4.11
N LEU A 4 14.64 -10.00 -4.33
CA LEU A 4 13.94 -10.76 -3.28
C LEU A 4 13.88 -12.28 -3.52
N ALA A 5 14.32 -12.78 -4.68
CA ALA A 5 14.29 -14.21 -4.98
C ALA A 5 15.66 -14.93 -4.83
N ASN A 6 16.75 -14.20 -4.57
CA ASN A 6 18.12 -14.75 -4.65
C ASN A 6 18.85 -14.88 -3.29
N ARG A 7 18.14 -14.91 -2.16
CA ARG A 7 18.76 -14.90 -0.82
C ARG A 7 18.80 -16.26 -0.09
N GLN A 8 18.71 -17.39 -0.81
CA GLN A 8 18.72 -18.73 -0.19
C GLN A 8 19.81 -19.67 -0.71
N VAL A 9 20.75 -19.20 -1.53
CA VAL A 9 21.89 -20.02 -1.98
C VAL A 9 23.14 -19.15 -1.85
N GLU A 10 24.16 -19.67 -1.17
CA GLU A 10 25.45 -19.06 -0.79
C GLU A 10 25.45 -18.33 0.57
N LEU A 11 25.92 -19.04 1.60
CA LEU A 11 27.02 -18.66 2.51
C LEU A 11 27.10 -19.71 3.65
N GLU A 12 27.96 -20.71 3.47
CA GLU A 12 28.62 -21.42 4.57
C GLU A 12 30.03 -20.82 4.69
N GLU A 13 30.38 -20.40 5.91
CA GLU A 13 31.73 -20.16 6.49
C GLU A 13 32.55 -18.93 6.02
N GLU A 14 32.41 -17.79 6.73
CA GLU A 14 33.39 -17.30 7.72
C GLU A 14 32.91 -16.00 8.43
N ASP A 15 33.28 -15.89 9.69
CA ASP A 15 32.58 -15.20 10.78
C ASP A 15 32.75 -13.67 10.93
N ASP A 16 31.86 -13.14 11.77
CA ASP A 16 32.15 -12.15 12.83
C ASP A 16 31.89 -10.65 12.58
N TYR A 17 30.60 -10.25 12.54
CA TYR A 17 30.14 -8.99 13.16
C TYR A 17 28.63 -8.97 13.45
N PHE A 18 28.15 -9.69 14.47
CA PHE A 18 27.13 -9.21 15.42
C PHE A 18 26.82 -10.31 16.45
N ASN A 19 27.42 -10.24 17.63
CA ASN A 19 27.25 -11.24 18.67
C ASN A 19 26.07 -10.93 19.60
N ASP A 20 25.24 -11.96 19.77
CA ASP A 20 24.42 -12.36 20.92
C ASP A 20 24.35 -11.40 22.14
N MET A 21 23.16 -10.81 22.36
CA MET A 21 22.76 -10.26 23.65
C MET A 21 21.95 -11.28 24.44
N SER A 22 22.65 -12.24 25.05
CA SER A 22 22.09 -13.00 26.17
C SER A 22 23.17 -13.47 27.14
N GLN A 23 23.60 -12.61 28.08
CA GLN A 23 23.90 -13.05 29.44
C GLN A 23 23.99 -11.90 30.46
N GLN A 24 23.27 -12.09 31.57
CA GLN A 24 23.33 -11.35 32.82
C GLN A 24 24.59 -11.72 33.63
N PRO A 25 25.02 -10.90 34.61
CA PRO A 25 26.35 -10.97 35.18
C PRO A 25 26.56 -12.11 36.17
N ASN A 26 27.84 -12.45 36.26
CA ASN A 26 28.52 -13.57 36.90
C ASN A 26 28.39 -13.61 38.44
N SER A 27 28.20 -14.80 39.02
CA SER A 27 28.66 -15.10 40.39
C SER A 27 29.15 -16.56 40.50
N ARG A 28 30.43 -16.64 40.88
CA ARG A 28 31.39 -17.74 41.08
C ARG A 28 30.89 -19.09 41.61
N GLN A 29 31.61 -20.13 41.15
CA GLN A 29 31.62 -21.55 41.52
C GLN A 29 31.89 -21.81 43.02
N ASN A 30 31.25 -22.85 43.60
CA ASN A 30 31.97 -24.05 44.05
C ASN A 30 31.05 -25.24 44.41
N ASP A 31 31.41 -26.39 43.84
CA ASP A 31 31.44 -27.78 44.33
C ASP A 31 30.21 -28.61 44.76
N SER A 32 30.06 -29.71 44.00
CA SER A 32 29.91 -31.11 44.44
C SER A 32 28.52 -31.72 44.75
N ALA A 33 28.13 -32.62 43.84
CA ALA A 33 27.49 -33.94 44.04
C ALA A 33 26.20 -34.07 44.89
N THR A 34 25.10 -34.47 44.25
CA THR A 34 24.50 -35.83 44.28
C THR A 34 23.10 -35.84 43.63
N ALA A 35 22.63 -37.05 43.32
CA ALA A 35 21.59 -37.44 42.37
C ALA A 35 20.13 -37.05 42.70
N ASP A 36 19.31 -37.15 41.63
CA ASP A 36 17.85 -37.30 41.56
C ASP A 36 16.93 -36.13 41.99
N GLU A 37 16.41 -35.38 41.02
CA GLU A 37 14.99 -34.97 41.02
C GLU A 37 14.54 -34.48 39.63
N VAL A 38 13.55 -35.15 39.03
CA VAL A 38 12.84 -34.71 37.82
C VAL A 38 12.17 -33.34 38.10
N PRO A 39 12.33 -32.30 37.27
CA PRO A 39 11.69 -31.00 37.52
C PRO A 39 10.15 -31.11 37.46
N LYS A 40 9.48 -30.93 38.62
CA LYS A 40 8.02 -30.90 38.72
C LYS A 40 7.43 -29.79 37.85
N ALA A 41 6.61 -30.16 36.86
CA ALA A 41 5.83 -29.23 36.06
C ALA A 41 4.97 -28.32 36.96
N LYS A 42 5.04 -26.99 36.76
CA LYS A 42 4.29 -26.00 37.55
C LYS A 42 2.78 -26.28 37.44
N ARG A 43 2.16 -26.71 38.56
CA ARG A 43 0.71 -26.99 38.63
C ARG A 43 -0.10 -25.71 38.36
N ILE A 44 -0.94 -25.77 37.33
CA ILE A 44 -1.90 -24.71 37.00
C ILE A 44 -3.18 -24.93 37.83
N ALA A 45 -3.72 -23.88 38.45
CA ALA A 45 -5.04 -23.96 39.10
C ALA A 45 -6.18 -23.91 38.06
N CYS A 46 -7.26 -24.66 38.29
CA CYS A 46 -8.44 -24.68 37.42
C CYS A 46 -9.13 -23.31 37.35
N VAL A 47 -9.97 -23.11 36.33
CA VAL A 47 -10.64 -21.81 36.05
C VAL A 47 -11.49 -21.35 37.24
N LEU A 48 -12.23 -22.28 37.85
CA LEU A 48 -13.16 -21.95 38.94
C LEU A 48 -12.43 -21.58 40.24
N CYS A 49 -11.40 -22.34 40.62
CA CYS A 49 -10.55 -22.00 41.76
C CYS A 49 -9.80 -20.69 41.54
N ARG A 50 -9.38 -20.39 40.31
CA ARG A 50 -8.73 -19.12 39.97
C ARG A 50 -9.71 -17.94 40.09
N LYS A 51 -10.92 -18.07 39.55
CA LYS A 51 -11.97 -17.04 39.61
C LYS A 51 -12.44 -16.76 41.04
N ARG A 52 -12.58 -17.80 41.86
CA ARG A 52 -13.03 -17.69 43.26
C ARG A 52 -11.91 -17.55 44.29
N LYS A 53 -10.65 -17.51 43.85
CA LYS A 53 -9.45 -17.44 44.70
C LYS A 53 -9.39 -18.55 45.77
N LEU A 54 -9.82 -19.76 45.41
CA LEU A 54 -9.78 -20.94 46.28
C LEU A 54 -8.50 -21.76 46.05
N LYS A 55 -8.02 -22.48 47.06
CA LYS A 55 -6.89 -23.39 46.94
C LYS A 55 -7.23 -24.54 45.97
N CYS A 56 -6.40 -24.73 44.95
CA CYS A 56 -6.55 -25.79 43.94
C CYS A 56 -5.35 -26.73 44.05
N ASP A 57 -5.60 -28.03 44.15
CA ASP A 57 -4.60 -29.09 44.18
C ASP A 57 -4.11 -29.50 42.77
N GLY A 58 -4.83 -29.09 41.72
CA GLY A 58 -4.40 -29.27 40.32
C GLY A 58 -4.61 -30.69 39.76
N THR A 59 -5.39 -31.54 40.44
CA THR A 59 -5.69 -32.91 40.00
C THR A 59 -6.69 -32.91 38.83
N LYS A 60 -6.43 -33.73 37.80
CA LYS A 60 -7.32 -33.92 36.63
C LYS A 60 -8.06 -35.27 36.78
N PRO A 61 -9.35 -35.39 36.39
CA PRO A 61 -10.16 -34.41 35.64
C PRO A 61 -10.81 -33.30 36.49
N SER A 62 -10.95 -33.48 37.81
CA SER A 62 -11.52 -32.45 38.70
C SER A 62 -10.69 -32.28 39.97
N CYS A 63 -10.41 -31.04 40.34
CA CYS A 63 -9.60 -30.71 41.52
C CYS A 63 -10.38 -31.01 42.82
N GLY A 64 -9.69 -31.36 43.90
CA GLY A 64 -10.31 -31.77 45.17
C GLY A 64 -11.26 -30.73 45.76
N THR A 65 -10.98 -29.44 45.57
CA THR A 65 -11.87 -28.34 46.00
C THR A 65 -13.15 -28.28 45.17
N CYS A 66 -13.05 -28.47 43.85
CA CYS A 66 -14.22 -28.51 42.97
C CYS A 66 -15.05 -29.77 43.20
N LYS A 67 -14.41 -30.92 43.44
CA LYS A 67 -15.08 -32.19 43.75
C LYS A 67 -15.90 -32.10 45.04
N ARG A 68 -15.33 -31.50 46.10
CA ARG A 68 -16.03 -31.36 47.40
C ARG A 68 -17.20 -30.38 47.34
N LEU A 69 -17.10 -29.35 46.51
CA LEU A 69 -18.15 -28.33 46.34
C LEU A 69 -19.15 -28.67 45.21
N SER A 70 -19.03 -29.86 44.60
CA SER A 70 -19.84 -30.31 43.46
C SER A 70 -19.92 -29.26 42.34
N HIS A 71 -18.77 -28.68 41.99
CA HIS A 71 -18.65 -27.71 40.92
C HIS A 71 -17.93 -28.30 39.71
N ASP A 72 -18.37 -27.89 38.52
CA ASP A 72 -17.71 -28.26 37.27
C ASP A 72 -16.31 -27.66 37.17
N CYS A 73 -15.32 -28.49 36.85
CA CYS A 73 -13.90 -28.17 36.96
C CYS A 73 -13.22 -28.24 35.59
N SER A 74 -12.91 -27.08 35.02
CA SER A 74 -12.22 -26.96 33.73
C SER A 74 -10.85 -26.29 33.85
N TYR A 75 -9.94 -26.65 32.94
CA TYR A 75 -8.62 -26.07 32.79
C TYR A 75 -8.49 -25.50 31.36
N ASP A 76 -8.26 -24.20 31.22
CA ASP A 76 -8.02 -23.58 29.91
C ASP A 76 -6.64 -24.00 29.37
N GLU A 77 -6.57 -24.44 28.11
CA GLU A 77 -5.32 -24.88 27.46
C GLU A 77 -4.44 -23.72 26.98
N VAL A 78 -4.96 -22.48 26.91
CA VAL A 78 -4.23 -21.31 26.40
C VAL A 78 -4.22 -20.17 27.41
N ARG A 79 -3.03 -19.80 27.91
CA ARG A 79 -2.84 -18.67 28.84
C ARG A 79 -3.02 -17.35 28.10
N LYS A 80 -4.17 -16.67 28.27
CA LYS A 80 -4.32 -15.27 27.85
C LYS A 80 -3.31 -14.39 28.60
N LYS A 81 -2.40 -13.71 27.88
CA LYS A 81 -1.41 -12.80 28.47
C LYS A 81 -2.14 -11.65 29.17
N SER A 82 -1.96 -11.51 30.47
CA SER A 82 -2.46 -10.36 31.24
C SER A 82 -1.79 -9.08 30.74
N GLY A 83 -2.57 -8.00 30.60
CA GLY A 83 -2.08 -6.69 30.19
C GLY A 83 -0.98 -6.10 31.10
N PRO A 84 -0.38 -4.96 30.71
CA PRO A 84 0.76 -4.38 31.40
C PRO A 84 0.50 -4.16 32.90
N LYS A 85 1.50 -4.45 33.74
CA LYS A 85 1.38 -4.36 35.21
C LYS A 85 0.99 -2.94 35.64
N ARG A 86 0.07 -2.86 36.61
CA ARG A 86 -0.60 -1.66 37.16
C ARG A 86 0.35 -0.71 37.93
N GLY A 87 1.40 -0.27 37.26
CA GLY A 87 2.44 0.64 37.74
C GLY A 87 3.32 1.20 36.60
N TYR A 88 3.30 0.56 35.42
CA TYR A 88 4.01 1.02 34.22
C TYR A 88 3.46 2.35 33.68
N VAL A 89 2.13 2.54 33.76
CA VAL A 89 1.48 3.80 33.38
C VAL A 89 1.91 4.96 34.29
N ARG A 90 2.00 4.72 35.60
CA ARG A 90 2.43 5.73 36.58
C ARG A 90 3.90 6.13 36.42
N GLN A 91 4.75 5.21 35.97
CA GLN A 91 6.14 5.49 35.61
C GLN A 91 6.26 6.29 34.30
N LEU A 92 5.36 6.06 33.35
CA LEU A 92 5.30 6.83 32.10
C LEU A 92 4.83 8.26 32.36
N GLU A 93 3.81 8.45 33.20
CA GLU A 93 3.34 9.78 33.63
C GLU A 93 4.43 10.57 34.37
N ALA A 94 5.17 9.90 35.28
CA ALA A 94 6.29 10.54 35.99
C ALA A 94 7.45 10.93 35.06
N ARG A 95 7.74 10.10 34.04
CA ARG A 95 8.74 10.42 33.01
C ARG A 95 8.30 11.57 32.10
N LEU A 96 7.00 11.64 31.76
CA LEU A 96 6.45 12.72 30.95
C LEU A 96 6.62 14.07 31.67
N ALA A 97 6.28 14.13 32.96
CA ALA A 97 6.46 15.33 33.78
C ALA A 97 7.93 15.75 33.90
N GLN A 98 8.86 14.79 33.98
CA GLN A 98 10.29 15.06 34.05
C GLN A 98 10.84 15.62 32.72
N VAL A 99 10.34 15.12 31.58
CA VAL A 99 10.71 15.62 30.25
C VAL A 99 10.12 17.00 29.98
N GLU A 100 8.89 17.26 30.39
CA GLU A 100 8.27 18.59 30.31
C GLU A 100 9.01 19.63 31.15
N THR A 101 9.59 19.21 32.28
CA THR A 101 10.41 20.08 33.14
C THR A 101 11.78 20.37 32.50
N LEU A 102 12.38 19.38 31.82
CA LEU A 102 13.64 19.56 31.09
C LEU A 102 13.47 20.45 29.85
N LEU A 103 12.33 20.39 29.18
CA LEU A 103 12.02 21.24 28.02
C LEU A 103 11.70 22.69 28.41
N LYS A 104 11.28 22.95 29.65
CA LYS A 104 11.03 24.31 30.17
C LYS A 104 12.26 24.99 30.79
N GLY A 105 13.36 24.26 31.00
CA GLY A 105 14.57 24.74 31.70
C GLY A 105 15.81 24.97 30.84
N GLY A 106 15.69 24.92 29.51
CA GLY A 106 16.82 25.03 28.59
C GLY A 106 17.02 26.43 28.00
N ASP A 107 17.43 27.39 28.81
CA ASP A 107 18.21 28.55 28.34
C ASP A 107 19.19 28.96 29.47
N ALA A 108 20.46 28.59 29.29
CA ALA A 108 21.56 29.14 30.08
C ALA A 108 22.26 30.21 29.24
N PRO A 109 22.50 31.43 29.76
CA PRO A 109 23.17 32.48 29.02
C PRO A 109 24.67 32.23 28.89
N ALA A 110 25.19 32.52 27.69
CA ALA A 110 26.61 32.70 27.43
C ALA A 110 27.12 33.99 28.11
N GLN A 111 28.25 33.90 28.83
CA GLN A 111 29.10 35.06 29.10
C GLN A 111 30.53 34.76 28.64
N SER A 112 31.04 35.69 27.83
CA SER A 112 32.42 35.80 27.33
C SER A 112 33.36 36.47 28.38
N PRO A 113 34.70 36.43 28.20
CA PRO A 113 35.68 36.41 29.30
C PRO A 113 36.25 37.77 29.74
N GLN A 114 36.81 37.81 30.97
CA GLN A 114 38.15 38.33 31.41
C GLN A 114 38.12 38.91 32.87
N PRO A 115 39.24 39.11 33.61
CA PRO A 115 40.34 38.21 33.98
C PRO A 115 40.58 38.09 35.54
N ARG A 116 41.28 37.00 35.97
CA ARG A 116 42.09 36.75 37.20
C ARG A 116 41.61 37.20 38.61
N SER A 117 41.36 36.26 39.55
CA SER A 117 42.35 35.69 40.52
C SER A 117 41.69 34.92 41.70
N ASP A 118 42.16 33.69 41.92
CA ASP A 118 42.31 32.87 43.15
C ASP A 118 41.24 32.68 44.28
N ARG A 119 41.05 31.37 44.55
CA ARG A 119 40.89 30.64 45.85
C ARG A 119 39.49 30.32 46.46
N ARG A 120 39.19 29.00 46.37
CA ARG A 120 38.79 28.00 47.40
C ARG A 120 37.42 28.03 48.12
N THR A 121 36.83 26.81 48.11
CA THR A 121 36.05 26.06 49.13
C THR A 121 34.53 26.25 49.33
N SER A 122 33.80 25.19 48.92
CA SER A 122 32.77 24.38 49.63
C SER A 122 31.44 24.94 50.14
N SER A 123 30.39 24.21 49.72
CA SER A 123 29.22 23.66 50.48
C SER A 123 27.99 24.50 50.84
N GLN A 124 26.85 23.99 50.35
CA GLN A 124 25.58 23.70 51.04
C GLN A 124 24.51 24.79 51.30
N ASN A 125 23.28 24.37 50.95
CA ASN A 125 21.96 24.63 51.55
C ASN A 125 21.13 25.87 51.13
N SER A 126 19.94 25.56 50.60
CA SER A 126 18.66 26.31 50.55
C SER A 126 18.11 26.62 51.96
N PRO A 127 16.88 27.17 52.17
CA PRO A 127 15.85 27.75 51.27
C PRO A 127 15.19 29.05 51.82
N ASP A 128 14.00 29.40 51.28
CA ASP A 128 12.94 30.30 51.79
C ASP A 128 13.04 31.79 51.42
N GLN A 129 11.96 32.55 51.19
CA GLN A 129 10.56 32.38 50.77
C GLN A 129 10.04 33.82 50.55
N LEU A 130 9.16 34.01 49.57
CA LEU A 130 8.11 35.05 49.41
C LEU A 130 8.41 36.57 49.55
N GLY A 131 7.91 37.31 48.57
CA GLY A 131 7.54 38.73 48.65
C GLY A 131 7.64 39.43 47.29
N ASP A 132 6.65 39.30 46.41
CA ASP A 132 5.49 40.21 46.23
C ASP A 132 5.76 41.43 45.31
N ILE A 133 4.80 41.61 44.38
CA ILE A 133 4.30 42.88 43.81
C ILE A 133 4.81 43.40 42.44
N ASN A 134 3.79 43.49 41.54
CA ASN A 134 3.50 44.41 40.43
C ASN A 134 4.32 44.38 39.12
N LEU A 135 3.67 44.04 38.00
CA LEU A 135 2.82 44.89 37.13
C LEU A 135 3.65 45.86 36.29
N SER A 136 3.91 45.49 35.03
CA SER A 136 3.40 46.18 33.84
C SER A 136 4.16 45.74 32.59
N GLU A 137 3.39 45.64 31.52
CA GLU A 137 3.76 45.26 30.16
C GLU A 137 4.91 46.09 29.59
N SER A 138 5.76 45.48 28.76
CA SER A 138 5.71 45.64 27.29
C SER A 138 6.97 45.07 26.63
N PHE A 139 6.79 44.11 25.71
CA PHE A 139 7.79 43.79 24.70
C PHE A 139 7.52 44.65 23.45
N PRO A 140 8.54 45.31 22.87
CA PRO A 140 8.35 46.06 21.65
C PRO A 140 8.29 45.11 20.45
N THR A 141 7.16 45.19 19.76
CA THR A 141 7.01 44.75 18.37
C THR A 141 7.43 45.89 17.45
N SER A 142 8.36 45.65 16.53
CA SER A 142 8.45 46.24 15.17
C SER A 142 9.80 45.80 14.59
N TYR A 143 9.89 45.39 13.33
CA TYR A 143 9.55 46.13 12.11
C TYR A 143 8.99 45.19 11.04
N ALA A 144 8.22 45.59 10.05
CA ALA A 144 7.37 46.75 9.82
C ALA A 144 6.73 46.50 8.44
N SER A 145 5.41 46.45 8.40
CA SER A 145 4.63 46.55 7.17
C SER A 145 4.75 47.98 6.61
N ARG A 146 4.92 48.12 5.30
CA ARG A 146 4.60 49.37 4.60
C ARG A 146 3.16 49.27 4.08
N GLN A 147 2.29 50.14 4.59
CA GLN A 147 0.96 50.40 4.04
C GLN A 147 1.05 51.40 2.88
N ALA A 148 0.24 51.19 1.85
CA ALA A 148 -0.50 52.27 1.18
C ALA A 148 -1.67 51.69 0.38
N GLY A 149 -2.87 52.29 0.55
CA GLY A 149 -3.94 52.24 -0.44
C GLY A 149 -5.17 51.42 -0.07
N SER A 150 -6.21 52.11 0.41
CA SER A 150 -7.59 51.61 0.34
C SER A 150 -7.96 51.38 -1.13
N THR A 151 -8.14 50.11 -1.51
CA THR A 151 -8.97 49.70 -2.65
C THR A 151 -9.26 48.19 -2.51
N MET A 152 -10.55 47.84 -2.40
CA MET A 152 -11.18 46.56 -2.75
C MET A 152 -10.36 45.28 -2.45
N THR A 153 -10.72 44.51 -1.41
CA THR A 153 -10.19 43.15 -1.24
C THR A 153 -11.03 42.13 -2.03
N PRO A 154 -10.47 41.40 -3.01
CA PRO A 154 -11.12 40.27 -3.66
C PRO A 154 -10.79 38.93 -2.96
N ASN A 155 -10.77 38.90 -1.62
CA ASN A 155 -10.35 37.71 -0.84
C ASN A 155 -11.50 36.93 -0.17
N ALA A 156 -12.75 37.28 -0.45
CA ALA A 156 -13.91 36.53 0.04
C ALA A 156 -14.00 35.05 -0.43
N PRO A 157 -13.50 34.62 -1.62
CA PRO A 157 -13.66 33.24 -2.07
C PRO A 157 -12.85 32.23 -1.24
N LEU A 158 -11.60 32.56 -0.86
CA LEU A 158 -10.69 31.62 -0.20
C LEU A 158 -11.12 31.30 1.24
N GLN A 159 -11.67 32.28 1.97
CA GLN A 159 -12.12 32.11 3.35
C GLN A 159 -13.40 31.26 3.44
N ASN A 160 -14.27 31.35 2.43
CA ASN A 160 -15.51 30.57 2.34
C ASN A 160 -15.27 29.09 2.02
N GLU A 161 -14.25 28.75 1.22
CA GLU A 161 -13.87 27.36 0.97
C GLU A 161 -13.29 26.68 2.22
N LEU A 162 -12.53 27.42 3.03
CA LEU A 162 -11.93 26.89 4.27
C LEU A 162 -13.00 26.44 5.28
N MET A 163 -14.05 27.25 5.48
CA MET A 163 -15.17 26.90 6.37
C MET A 163 -16.12 25.86 5.78
N GLY A 164 -16.35 25.87 4.46
CA GLY A 164 -17.27 24.92 3.81
C GLY A 164 -16.71 23.50 3.64
N LEU A 165 -15.39 23.36 3.55
CA LEU A 165 -14.69 22.08 3.36
C LEU A 165 -14.01 21.57 4.66
N ASP A 166 -14.15 22.32 5.76
CA ASP A 166 -13.51 22.06 7.07
C ASP A 166 -12.01 21.79 6.89
N LEU A 167 -11.32 22.72 6.21
CA LEU A 167 -9.90 22.61 5.92
C LEU A 167 -9.11 23.22 7.08
N GLU A 168 -8.02 22.55 7.48
CA GLU A 168 -7.15 23.05 8.55
C GLU A 168 -6.15 24.11 8.08
N GLU A 169 -5.83 24.10 6.78
CA GLU A 169 -4.85 24.98 6.15
C GLU A 169 -5.38 25.47 4.81
N PRO A 170 -4.94 26.66 4.35
CA PRO A 170 -5.33 27.16 3.05
C PRO A 170 -4.86 26.22 1.95
N LEU A 171 -5.66 26.12 0.88
CA LEU A 171 -5.26 25.43 -0.34
C LEU A 171 -4.03 26.12 -0.96
N PRO A 172 -3.25 25.40 -1.79
CA PRO A 172 -2.23 26.03 -2.62
C PRO A 172 -2.84 27.15 -3.48
N THR A 173 -2.01 28.08 -3.95
CA THR A 173 -2.48 29.11 -4.88
C THR A 173 -3.05 28.48 -6.14
N GLN A 174 -4.00 29.17 -6.77
CA GLN A 174 -4.69 28.66 -7.96
C GLN A 174 -3.70 28.29 -9.08
N ASP A 175 -2.65 29.08 -9.28
CA ASP A 175 -1.59 28.80 -10.27
C ASP A 175 -0.88 27.45 -10.00
N ILE A 176 -0.63 27.12 -8.72
CA ILE A 176 -0.03 25.84 -8.34
C ILE A 176 -1.03 24.69 -8.58
N ILE A 177 -2.30 24.90 -8.24
CA ILE A 177 -3.36 23.91 -8.46
C ILE A 177 -3.50 23.58 -9.95
N ASP A 178 -3.54 24.61 -10.80
CA ASP A 178 -3.73 24.45 -12.24
C ASP A 178 -2.52 23.75 -12.88
N ASP A 179 -1.30 24.12 -12.47
CA ASP A 179 -0.07 23.46 -12.96
C ASP A 179 0.01 22.00 -12.51
N LEU A 180 -0.33 21.68 -11.25
CA LEU A 180 -0.34 20.30 -10.75
C LEU A 180 -1.43 19.45 -11.41
N ASN A 181 -2.61 20.01 -11.67
CA ASN A 181 -3.67 19.32 -12.42
C ASN A 181 -3.19 19.01 -13.85
N ARG A 182 -2.57 19.98 -14.52
CA ARG A 182 -2.01 19.82 -15.86
C ARG A 182 -0.95 18.71 -15.88
N ILE A 183 0.01 18.75 -14.94
CA ILE A 183 1.06 17.72 -14.79
C ILE A 183 0.43 16.33 -14.55
N TYR A 184 -0.62 16.24 -13.73
CA TYR A 184 -1.31 14.96 -13.51
C TYR A 184 -1.85 14.39 -14.83
N PHE A 185 -2.59 15.18 -15.61
CA PHE A 185 -3.20 14.70 -16.85
C PHE A 185 -2.18 14.44 -17.97
N GLU A 186 -1.07 15.17 -18.00
CA GLU A 186 0.00 14.96 -18.99
C GLU A 186 0.92 13.78 -18.66
N LYS A 187 1.31 13.63 -17.38
CA LYS A 187 2.41 12.71 -16.98
C LYS A 187 1.98 11.48 -16.21
N VAL A 188 0.84 11.51 -15.51
CA VAL A 188 0.36 10.41 -14.65
C VAL A 188 -0.82 9.68 -15.28
N HIS A 189 -1.81 10.44 -15.77
CA HIS A 189 -3.04 9.92 -16.35
C HIS A 189 -2.82 8.94 -17.52
N PRO A 190 -1.83 9.11 -18.43
CA PRO A 190 -1.70 8.17 -19.55
C PRO A 190 -1.44 6.70 -19.15
N VAL A 191 -0.81 6.46 -17.99
CA VAL A 191 -0.58 5.09 -17.47
C VAL A 191 -1.81 4.56 -16.72
N ALA A 192 -2.61 5.46 -16.15
CA ALA A 192 -3.76 5.14 -15.32
C ALA A 192 -4.99 6.00 -15.69
N PRO A 193 -5.51 5.90 -16.94
CA PRO A 193 -6.55 6.79 -17.44
C PRO A 193 -7.91 6.42 -16.87
N MET A 194 -8.27 6.97 -15.70
CA MET A 194 -9.53 6.67 -15.00
C MET A 194 -10.40 7.88 -14.69
N ILE A 195 -9.87 9.09 -14.86
CA ILE A 195 -10.55 10.36 -14.56
C ILE A 195 -10.67 11.11 -15.88
N HIS A 196 -11.87 11.34 -16.37
CA HIS A 196 -12.04 12.02 -17.65
C HIS A 196 -11.59 13.49 -17.56
N PRO A 197 -10.58 13.95 -18.33
CA PRO A 197 -9.99 15.28 -18.16
C PRO A 197 -11.00 16.42 -18.27
N SER A 198 -11.78 16.46 -19.36
CA SER A 198 -12.75 17.55 -19.59
C SER A 198 -13.85 17.62 -18.52
N ARG A 199 -14.26 16.47 -17.98
CA ARG A 199 -15.27 16.40 -16.90
C ARG A 199 -14.69 16.87 -15.58
N TYR A 200 -13.45 16.50 -15.29
CA TYR A 200 -12.74 16.99 -14.11
C TYR A 200 -12.60 18.51 -14.14
N TYR A 201 -12.08 19.08 -15.23
CA TYR A 201 -11.93 20.53 -15.37
C TYR A 201 -13.29 21.27 -15.32
N ALA A 202 -14.32 20.75 -15.98
CA ALA A 202 -15.67 21.31 -15.87
C ALA A 202 -16.23 21.23 -14.44
N ALA A 203 -15.98 20.13 -13.72
CA ALA A 203 -16.41 20.00 -12.32
C ALA A 203 -15.69 20.98 -11.39
N MET A 204 -14.44 21.35 -11.70
CA MET A 204 -13.67 22.33 -10.92
C MET A 204 -14.23 23.76 -11.03
N THR A 205 -15.01 24.06 -12.07
CA THR A 205 -15.70 25.37 -12.20
C THR A 205 -17.01 25.46 -11.43
N LEU A 206 -17.51 24.33 -10.90
CA LEU A 206 -18.76 24.27 -10.14
C LEU A 206 -18.57 24.76 -8.70
N ASP A 207 -19.68 24.84 -7.96
CA ASP A 207 -19.68 25.14 -6.54
C ASP A 207 -18.85 24.11 -5.74
N PRO A 208 -18.21 24.49 -4.62
CA PRO A 208 -17.29 23.63 -3.88
C PRO A 208 -17.84 22.24 -3.51
N HIS A 209 -19.13 22.13 -3.25
CA HIS A 209 -19.80 20.87 -2.90
C HIS A 209 -20.01 19.91 -4.08
N GLN A 210 -19.90 20.40 -5.32
CA GLN A 210 -20.04 19.62 -6.56
C GLN A 210 -18.68 19.26 -7.18
N ARG A 211 -17.60 19.85 -6.68
CA ARG A 211 -16.23 19.57 -7.11
C ARG A 211 -15.81 18.15 -6.70
N PRO A 212 -14.78 17.58 -7.34
CA PRO A 212 -14.17 16.35 -6.89
C PRO A 212 -13.76 16.44 -5.40
N PRO A 213 -13.94 15.37 -4.61
CA PRO A 213 -13.58 15.31 -3.21
C PRO A 213 -12.16 15.81 -2.98
N ILE A 214 -11.96 16.54 -1.90
CA ILE A 214 -10.67 17.16 -1.62
C ILE A 214 -9.55 16.12 -1.46
N CYS A 215 -9.88 14.92 -0.96
CA CYS A 215 -8.95 13.80 -0.86
C CYS A 215 -8.45 13.34 -2.24
N LEU A 216 -9.32 13.32 -3.26
CA LEU A 216 -8.95 12.98 -4.63
C LEU A 216 -8.02 14.03 -5.22
N ARG A 217 -8.36 15.32 -5.05
CA ARG A 217 -7.54 16.45 -5.53
C ARG A 217 -6.13 16.40 -4.94
N TYR A 218 -6.00 16.23 -3.63
CA TYR A 218 -4.67 16.10 -3.00
C TYR A 218 -3.93 14.83 -3.46
N ALA A 219 -4.62 13.71 -3.71
CA ALA A 219 -3.98 12.51 -4.23
C ALA A 219 -3.43 12.74 -5.64
N MET A 220 -4.19 13.41 -6.51
CA MET A 220 -3.74 13.81 -7.84
C MET A 220 -2.52 14.74 -7.77
N TRP A 221 -2.56 15.76 -6.90
CA TRP A 221 -1.46 16.70 -6.70
C TRP A 221 -0.21 16.03 -6.12
N ALA A 222 -0.36 15.11 -5.17
CA ALA A 222 0.76 14.34 -4.64
C ALA A 222 1.40 13.46 -5.72
N SER A 223 0.58 12.87 -6.60
CA SER A 223 1.08 12.06 -7.72
C SER A 223 1.83 12.91 -8.74
N ALA A 224 1.26 14.06 -9.12
CA ALA A 224 1.88 15.04 -10.01
C ALA A 224 3.21 15.58 -9.44
N ALA A 225 3.22 15.97 -8.16
CA ALA A 225 4.41 16.43 -7.48
C ALA A 225 5.51 15.37 -7.44
N SER A 226 5.15 14.08 -7.39
CA SER A 226 6.13 12.99 -7.38
C SER A 226 6.86 12.78 -8.71
N VAL A 227 6.36 13.33 -9.83
CA VAL A 227 6.92 13.09 -11.18
C VAL A 227 7.63 14.31 -11.77
N VAL A 228 7.80 15.38 -10.99
CA VAL A 228 8.54 16.58 -11.39
C VAL A 228 9.35 17.16 -10.22
N ASP A 229 10.56 17.64 -10.51
CA ASP A 229 11.44 18.20 -9.47
C ASP A 229 10.90 19.51 -8.87
N LYS A 230 10.13 20.28 -9.66
CA LYS A 230 9.57 21.60 -9.26
C LYS A 230 8.76 21.55 -7.96
N TYR A 231 8.12 20.42 -7.67
CA TYR A 231 7.19 20.28 -6.54
C TYR A 231 7.55 19.12 -5.60
N ASP A 232 8.77 18.58 -5.68
CA ASP A 232 9.19 17.42 -4.87
C ASP A 232 8.99 17.66 -3.36
N ASP A 233 9.35 18.85 -2.87
CA ASP A 233 9.17 19.26 -1.47
C ASP A 233 7.69 19.27 -1.00
N LEU A 234 6.73 19.36 -1.92
CA LEU A 234 5.30 19.36 -1.61
C LEU A 234 4.66 17.98 -1.66
N GLN A 235 5.35 16.97 -2.20
CA GLN A 235 4.82 15.63 -2.43
C GLN A 235 4.33 14.96 -1.13
N ASP A 236 5.17 14.93 -0.09
CA ASP A 236 4.81 14.31 1.20
C ASP A 236 3.69 15.09 1.90
N HIS A 237 3.71 16.42 1.81
CA HIS A 237 2.63 17.26 2.34
C HIS A 237 1.29 16.91 1.70
N PHE A 238 1.21 16.89 0.36
CA PHE A 238 -0.03 16.54 -0.35
C PHE A 238 -0.46 15.10 -0.08
N TYR A 239 0.47 14.15 -0.02
CA TYR A 239 0.17 12.76 0.31
C TYR A 239 -0.48 12.62 1.70
N ARG A 240 0.10 13.25 2.73
CA ARG A 240 -0.46 13.23 4.10
C ARG A 240 -1.85 13.86 4.16
N ARG A 241 -2.07 14.94 3.42
CA ARG A 241 -3.39 15.60 3.33
C ARG A 241 -4.41 14.70 2.64
N ALA A 242 -4.06 14.08 1.51
CA ALA A 242 -4.92 13.12 0.83
C ALA A 242 -5.34 11.96 1.76
N ARG A 243 -4.37 11.35 2.47
CA ARG A 243 -4.60 10.30 3.48
C ARG A 243 -5.53 10.76 4.59
N LYS A 244 -5.28 11.93 5.15
CA LYS A 244 -6.10 12.49 6.22
C LYS A 244 -7.55 12.67 5.78
N TYR A 245 -7.78 13.27 4.61
CA TYR A 245 -9.13 13.56 4.14
C TYR A 245 -9.90 12.31 3.72
N ILE A 246 -9.25 11.31 3.10
CA ILE A 246 -9.92 10.05 2.76
C ILE A 246 -10.30 9.25 4.02
N GLU A 247 -9.45 9.22 5.04
CA GLU A 247 -9.73 8.58 6.33
C GLU A 247 -10.82 9.33 7.11
N ARG A 248 -10.85 10.66 7.04
CA ARG A 248 -11.93 11.48 7.61
C ARG A 248 -13.26 11.15 6.95
N ASP A 249 -13.28 11.05 5.61
CA ASP A 249 -14.50 10.71 4.87
C ASP A 249 -14.99 9.29 5.19
N GLU A 250 -14.09 8.32 5.43
CA GLU A 250 -14.44 6.98 5.91
C GLU A 250 -15.16 7.00 7.27
N MET A 251 -14.78 7.93 8.14
CA MET A 251 -15.36 8.07 9.48
C MET A 251 -16.57 9.02 9.54
N ARG A 252 -16.94 9.64 8.42
CA ARG A 252 -18.03 10.62 8.36
C ARG A 252 -19.39 9.94 8.27
N GLY A 253 -20.35 10.45 9.04
CA GLY A 253 -21.73 9.93 9.02
C GLY A 253 -21.78 8.45 9.42
N HIS A 254 -22.48 7.65 8.62
CA HIS A 254 -22.55 6.19 8.74
C HIS A 254 -21.76 5.47 7.63
N GLY A 255 -20.84 6.17 6.96
CA GLY A 255 -20.05 5.62 5.85
C GLY A 255 -20.72 5.72 4.48
N GLU A 256 -21.79 6.50 4.33
CA GLU A 256 -22.44 6.75 3.04
C GLU A 256 -21.58 7.59 2.09
N THR A 257 -20.67 8.41 2.63
CA THR A 257 -19.81 9.35 1.89
C THR A 257 -18.77 8.67 1.02
N ILE A 258 -18.31 7.49 1.41
CA ILE A 258 -17.26 6.74 0.69
C ILE A 258 -17.80 5.91 -0.47
N VAL A 259 -19.12 5.86 -0.65
CA VAL A 259 -19.79 5.16 -1.75
C VAL A 259 -19.75 6.03 -3.00
N SER A 260 -18.54 6.25 -3.52
CA SER A 260 -18.28 7.03 -4.72
C SER A 260 -17.12 6.45 -5.52
N VAL A 261 -17.21 6.54 -6.84
CA VAL A 261 -16.12 6.17 -7.77
C VAL A 261 -14.85 6.97 -7.44
N GLN A 262 -15.01 8.25 -7.06
CA GLN A 262 -13.90 9.13 -6.74
C GLN A 262 -13.12 8.67 -5.50
N HIS A 263 -13.77 8.08 -4.49
CA HIS A 263 -13.07 7.51 -3.32
C HIS A 263 -12.25 6.26 -3.68
N VAL A 264 -12.72 5.47 -4.66
CA VAL A 264 -11.91 4.36 -5.22
C VAL A 264 -10.70 4.90 -5.95
N GLN A 265 -10.88 5.91 -6.80
CA GLN A 265 -9.80 6.57 -7.53
C GLN A 265 -8.76 7.14 -6.57
N THR A 266 -9.18 7.80 -5.48
CA THR A 266 -8.28 8.29 -4.43
C THR A 266 -7.45 7.18 -3.82
N TRP A 267 -8.08 6.07 -3.39
CA TRP A 267 -7.38 4.94 -2.78
C TRP A 267 -6.41 4.26 -3.75
N TYR A 268 -6.77 4.17 -5.04
CA TYR A 268 -5.86 3.67 -6.06
C TYR A 268 -4.64 4.58 -6.26
N ILE A 269 -4.83 5.89 -6.41
CA ILE A 269 -3.71 6.83 -6.60
C ILE A 269 -2.78 6.80 -5.39
N LEU A 270 -3.34 6.77 -4.18
CA LEU A 270 -2.57 6.62 -2.94
C LEU A 270 -1.80 5.32 -2.89
N SER A 271 -2.38 4.19 -3.31
CA SER A 271 -1.67 2.91 -3.30
C SER A 271 -0.49 2.91 -4.28
N MET A 272 -0.64 3.51 -5.47
CA MET A 272 0.45 3.65 -6.44
C MET A 272 1.59 4.52 -5.90
N LEU A 273 1.27 5.65 -5.28
CA LEU A 273 2.24 6.49 -4.58
C LEU A 273 2.97 5.73 -3.46
N GLU A 274 2.24 4.96 -2.66
CA GLU A 274 2.80 4.16 -1.58
C GLU A 274 3.72 3.04 -2.10
N PHE A 275 3.42 2.43 -3.25
CA PHE A 275 4.34 1.51 -3.92
C PHE A 275 5.61 2.21 -4.37
N LYS A 276 5.49 3.40 -4.99
CA LYS A 276 6.63 4.21 -5.42
C LYS A 276 7.54 4.59 -4.25
N MET A 277 6.95 4.95 -3.11
CA MET A 277 7.68 5.23 -1.87
C MET A 277 8.15 3.97 -1.12
N THR A 278 7.94 2.77 -1.67
CA THR A 278 8.30 1.46 -1.08
C THR A 278 7.60 1.11 0.23
N TYR A 279 6.44 1.71 0.51
CA TYR A 279 5.60 1.42 1.67
C TYR A 279 4.71 0.19 1.43
N PHE A 280 5.31 -0.96 1.07
CA PHE A 280 4.59 -2.13 0.56
C PHE A 280 3.40 -2.61 1.41
N PRO A 281 3.50 -2.74 2.75
CA PRO A 281 2.35 -3.15 3.55
C PRO A 281 1.21 -2.12 3.52
N ARG A 282 1.56 -0.83 3.47
CA ARG A 282 0.57 0.26 3.39
C ARG A 282 -0.11 0.26 2.01
N ALA A 283 0.69 0.19 0.95
CA ALA A 283 0.25 0.16 -0.44
C ALA A 283 -0.71 -1.02 -0.69
N TRP A 284 -0.41 -2.19 -0.13
CA TRP A 284 -1.28 -3.36 -0.16
C TRP A 284 -2.62 -3.11 0.54
N MET A 285 -2.60 -2.55 1.74
CA MET A 285 -3.83 -2.22 2.47
C MET A 285 -4.66 -1.14 1.77
N SER A 286 -4.04 -0.15 1.14
CA SER A 286 -4.71 0.88 0.34
C SER A 286 -5.31 0.29 -0.94
N THR A 287 -4.59 -0.62 -1.60
CA THR A 287 -5.10 -1.40 -2.75
C THR A 287 -6.32 -2.23 -2.36
N GLY A 288 -6.28 -2.91 -1.21
CA GLY A 288 -7.41 -3.67 -0.69
C GLY A 288 -8.64 -2.80 -0.39
N ARG A 289 -8.46 -1.56 0.07
CA ARG A 289 -9.57 -0.60 0.23
C ARG A 289 -10.18 -0.23 -1.12
N ALA A 290 -9.35 0.14 -2.09
CA ALA A 290 -9.81 0.47 -3.44
C ALA A 290 -10.61 -0.70 -4.06
N ALA A 291 -10.06 -1.91 -3.99
CA ALA A 291 -10.68 -3.13 -4.49
C ALA A 291 -12.04 -3.42 -3.81
N ARG A 292 -12.09 -3.34 -2.47
CA ARG A 292 -13.33 -3.59 -1.72
C ARG A 292 -14.42 -2.57 -2.04
N LEU A 293 -14.07 -1.29 -2.14
CA LEU A 293 -15.01 -0.25 -2.54
C LEU A 293 -15.52 -0.46 -3.98
N ALA A 294 -14.63 -0.79 -4.93
CA ALA A 294 -14.99 -1.07 -6.31
C ALA A 294 -15.97 -2.27 -6.42
N VAL A 295 -15.70 -3.35 -5.68
CA VAL A 295 -16.57 -4.53 -5.64
C VAL A 295 -17.90 -4.23 -4.96
N MET A 296 -17.89 -3.54 -3.82
CA MET A 296 -19.09 -3.11 -3.08
C MET A 296 -20.04 -2.31 -3.97
N MET A 297 -19.49 -1.42 -4.80
CA MET A 297 -20.26 -0.61 -5.75
C MET A 297 -20.66 -1.34 -7.04
N GLY A 298 -20.29 -2.61 -7.21
CA GLY A 298 -20.64 -3.39 -8.39
C GLY A 298 -19.84 -3.03 -9.65
N LEU A 299 -18.70 -2.35 -9.53
CA LEU A 299 -17.92 -1.94 -10.70
C LEU A 299 -17.30 -3.12 -11.48
N HIS A 300 -17.23 -4.30 -10.85
CA HIS A 300 -16.76 -5.55 -11.44
C HIS A 300 -17.78 -6.22 -12.38
N ARG A 301 -19.01 -5.69 -12.48
CA ARG A 301 -20.13 -6.29 -13.22
C ARG A 301 -20.96 -5.28 -14.03
N LEU A 302 -20.33 -4.22 -14.53
CA LEU A 302 -20.97 -3.10 -15.23
C LEU A 302 -21.65 -3.48 -16.55
N ASP A 303 -21.20 -4.56 -17.19
CA ASP A 303 -21.70 -5.01 -18.50
C ASP A 303 -22.63 -6.23 -18.40
N PHE A 304 -23.01 -6.63 -17.19
CA PHE A 304 -23.94 -7.74 -16.96
C PHE A 304 -25.39 -7.27 -16.93
N ALA A 305 -26.23 -7.87 -17.77
CA ALA A 305 -27.68 -7.72 -17.71
C ALA A 305 -28.29 -8.75 -16.72
N GLY A 306 -29.25 -8.32 -15.89
CA GLY A 306 -29.99 -9.23 -14.99
C GLY A 306 -29.53 -9.23 -13.53
N LEU A 307 -28.97 -8.12 -13.04
CA LEU A 307 -28.65 -7.96 -11.62
C LEU A 307 -29.91 -7.69 -10.79
N GLU A 308 -30.43 -8.74 -10.14
CA GLU A 308 -31.58 -8.67 -9.23
C GLU A 308 -31.18 -8.26 -7.80
N VAL A 309 -30.28 -7.29 -7.65
CA VAL A 309 -29.85 -6.78 -6.34
C VAL A 309 -29.78 -5.26 -6.33
N LYS A 310 -30.01 -4.66 -5.16
CA LYS A 310 -29.88 -3.21 -4.95
C LYS A 310 -28.44 -2.78 -5.22
N GLN A 311 -28.27 -1.78 -6.09
CA GLN A 311 -26.97 -1.19 -6.37
C GLN A 311 -26.67 -0.03 -5.42
N CYS A 312 -25.39 0.15 -5.08
CA CYS A 312 -24.93 1.25 -4.24
C CYS A 312 -24.88 2.59 -5.00
N LEU A 313 -24.58 2.54 -6.30
CA LEU A 313 -24.55 3.69 -7.18
C LEU A 313 -25.79 3.72 -8.09
N PRO A 314 -26.26 4.92 -8.50
CA PRO A 314 -27.21 5.03 -9.58
C PRO A 314 -26.62 4.47 -10.90
N PRO A 315 -27.47 4.12 -11.89
CA PRO A 315 -27.00 3.77 -13.22
C PRO A 315 -26.04 4.83 -13.79
N PRO A 316 -25.09 4.44 -14.64
CA PRO A 316 -24.24 5.41 -15.34
C PRO A 316 -25.07 6.44 -16.09
N LYS A 317 -24.68 7.71 -16.01
CA LYS A 317 -25.39 8.83 -16.67
C LYS A 317 -25.31 8.74 -18.18
N ASP A 318 -24.17 8.27 -18.68
CA ASP A 318 -23.81 8.16 -20.08
C ASP A 318 -22.68 7.13 -20.26
N TRP A 319 -22.26 6.94 -21.51
CA TRP A 319 -21.17 6.03 -21.86
C TRP A 319 -19.87 6.40 -21.14
N THR A 320 -19.52 7.69 -21.07
CA THR A 320 -18.28 8.16 -20.45
C THR A 320 -18.25 7.90 -18.93
N ASP A 321 -19.35 8.10 -18.20
CA ASP A 321 -19.45 7.73 -16.77
C ASP A 321 -19.31 6.20 -16.61
N LYS A 322 -19.92 5.41 -17.50
CA LYS A 322 -19.75 3.95 -17.51
C LYS A 322 -18.30 3.55 -17.75
N GLU A 323 -17.60 4.25 -18.65
CA GLU A 323 -16.21 4.01 -18.98
C GLU A 323 -15.25 4.44 -17.86
N GLU A 324 -15.49 5.58 -17.17
CA GLU A 324 -14.75 5.98 -15.96
C GLU A 324 -14.84 4.90 -14.87
N ARG A 325 -16.05 4.37 -14.64
CA ARG A 325 -16.30 3.26 -13.70
C ARG A 325 -15.55 1.98 -14.10
N ARG A 326 -15.56 1.65 -15.40
CA ARG A 326 -14.88 0.48 -15.98
C ARG A 326 -13.36 0.58 -15.79
N ARG A 327 -12.77 1.72 -16.17
CA ARG A 327 -11.33 2.01 -16.04
C ARG A 327 -10.89 1.96 -14.59
N THR A 328 -11.66 2.59 -13.70
CA THR A 328 -11.40 2.57 -12.24
C THR A 328 -11.39 1.14 -11.69
N PHE A 329 -12.36 0.29 -12.07
CA PHE A 329 -12.38 -1.11 -11.67
C PHE A 329 -11.15 -1.88 -12.15
N TRP A 330 -10.81 -1.77 -13.44
CA TRP A 330 -9.68 -2.51 -14.02
C TRP A 330 -8.34 -2.10 -13.42
N LEU A 331 -8.17 -0.82 -13.09
CA LEU A 331 -7.00 -0.36 -12.37
C LEU A 331 -6.91 -0.94 -10.96
N CYS A 332 -8.02 -1.01 -10.23
CA CYS A 332 -8.06 -1.66 -8.92
C CYS A 332 -7.75 -3.16 -9.02
N PHE A 333 -8.31 -3.84 -10.01
CA PHE A 333 -7.99 -5.24 -10.30
C PHE A 333 -6.49 -5.42 -10.55
N THR A 334 -5.91 -4.59 -11.41
CA THR A 334 -4.51 -4.69 -11.78
C THR A 334 -3.57 -4.37 -10.62
N ALA A 335 -3.88 -3.36 -9.80
CA ALA A 335 -3.15 -3.09 -8.57
C ALA A 335 -3.19 -4.28 -7.61
N ASP A 336 -4.35 -4.91 -7.41
CA ASP A 336 -4.50 -6.11 -6.57
C ASP A 336 -3.60 -7.25 -7.07
N ARG A 337 -3.55 -7.50 -8.39
CA ARG A 337 -2.70 -8.55 -8.99
C ARG A 337 -1.21 -8.27 -8.81
N PHE A 338 -0.74 -7.08 -9.18
CA PHE A 338 0.68 -6.74 -9.10
C PHE A 338 1.19 -6.68 -7.67
N ALA A 339 0.38 -6.16 -6.76
CA ALA A 339 0.76 -6.10 -5.36
C ALA A 339 0.80 -7.50 -4.73
N SER A 340 -0.08 -8.41 -5.15
CA SER A 340 -0.14 -9.79 -4.65
C SER A 340 1.08 -10.58 -5.09
N ILE A 341 1.43 -10.50 -6.38
CA ILE A 341 2.54 -11.29 -6.91
C ILE A 341 3.89 -10.85 -6.35
N GLY A 342 4.08 -9.56 -6.08
CA GLY A 342 5.31 -9.06 -5.46
C GLY A 342 5.47 -9.44 -3.99
N THR A 343 4.37 -9.67 -3.26
CA THR A 343 4.39 -9.92 -1.81
C THR A 343 4.10 -11.38 -1.44
N GLY A 344 3.52 -12.17 -2.36
CA GLY A 344 2.96 -13.49 -2.09
C GLY A 344 1.62 -13.45 -1.32
N TRP A 345 1.07 -12.26 -1.06
CA TRP A 345 -0.20 -12.13 -0.35
C TRP A 345 -1.40 -12.46 -1.24
N PRO A 346 -2.53 -12.90 -0.67
CA PRO A 346 -3.70 -13.32 -1.46
C PRO A 346 -4.39 -12.15 -2.17
N MET A 347 -4.67 -12.33 -3.46
CA MET A 347 -5.56 -11.44 -4.23
C MET A 347 -6.95 -11.33 -3.60
N THR A 348 -7.57 -10.15 -3.72
CA THR A 348 -8.87 -9.84 -3.11
C THR A 348 -10.05 -9.94 -4.08
N ILE A 349 -9.83 -9.72 -5.37
CA ILE A 349 -10.89 -9.79 -6.39
C ILE A 349 -10.84 -11.18 -7.05
N ASP A 350 -11.94 -11.92 -7.03
CA ASP A 350 -12.06 -13.16 -7.79
C ASP A 350 -12.26 -12.85 -9.28
N GLU A 351 -11.47 -13.47 -10.14
CA GLU A 351 -11.60 -13.33 -11.59
C GLU A 351 -12.94 -13.89 -12.09
N ALA A 352 -13.46 -14.93 -11.43
CA ALA A 352 -14.72 -15.58 -11.82
C ALA A 352 -15.97 -14.70 -11.63
N ASP A 353 -15.87 -13.65 -10.81
CA ASP A 353 -16.97 -12.71 -10.55
C ASP A 353 -17.00 -11.56 -11.56
N ILE A 354 -15.99 -11.43 -12.42
CA ILE A 354 -15.88 -10.31 -13.35
C ILE A 354 -16.87 -10.47 -14.50
N ARG A 355 -17.71 -9.45 -14.68
CA ARG A 355 -18.61 -9.28 -15.83
C ARG A 355 -18.51 -7.89 -16.46
N THR A 356 -17.50 -7.12 -16.08
CA THR A 356 -17.15 -5.85 -16.72
C THR A 356 -16.20 -6.14 -17.88
N ASN A 357 -16.50 -5.60 -19.06
CA ASN A 357 -15.64 -5.70 -20.23
C ASN A 357 -14.35 -4.91 -20.04
N LEU A 358 -13.30 -5.24 -20.80
CA LEU A 358 -12.04 -4.49 -20.82
C LEU A 358 -12.26 -3.03 -21.24
N PRO A 359 -11.42 -2.09 -20.79
CA PRO A 359 -11.53 -0.68 -21.16
C PRO A 359 -11.48 -0.45 -22.67
N ALA A 360 -12.14 0.60 -23.12
CA ALA A 360 -12.03 1.12 -24.48
C ALA A 360 -10.63 1.69 -24.76
N ASP A 361 -10.38 2.10 -26.01
CA ASP A 361 -9.22 2.92 -26.34
C ASP A 361 -9.28 4.30 -25.66
N ASP A 362 -8.10 4.89 -25.42
CA ASP A 362 -7.98 6.15 -24.68
C ASP A 362 -8.53 7.33 -25.50
N GLU A 363 -8.34 7.32 -26.82
CA GLU A 363 -8.89 8.34 -27.71
C GLU A 363 -10.43 8.38 -27.64
N ALA A 364 -11.10 7.23 -27.72
CA ALA A 364 -12.55 7.14 -27.56
C ALA A 364 -13.01 7.65 -26.19
N PHE A 365 -12.27 7.32 -25.13
CA PHE A 365 -12.58 7.78 -23.78
C PHE A 365 -12.47 9.31 -23.66
N GLU A 366 -11.37 9.90 -24.13
CA GLU A 366 -11.12 11.35 -24.09
C GLU A 366 -12.11 12.15 -24.94
N GLN A 367 -12.50 11.61 -26.10
CA GLN A 367 -13.49 12.23 -26.99
C GLN A 367 -14.94 11.94 -26.56
N SER A 368 -15.16 11.17 -25.48
CA SER A 368 -16.49 10.70 -25.08
C SER A 368 -17.26 9.99 -26.22
N ARG A 369 -16.53 9.23 -27.04
CA ARG A 369 -17.04 8.50 -28.21
C ARG A 369 -17.35 7.06 -27.84
N GLU A 370 -18.63 6.69 -27.89
CA GLU A 370 -19.06 5.33 -27.58
C GLU A 370 -18.45 4.30 -28.53
N VAL A 371 -17.76 3.32 -27.95
CA VAL A 371 -17.21 2.16 -28.64
C VAL A 371 -17.56 0.87 -27.92
N ALA A 372 -17.72 -0.20 -28.69
CA ALA A 372 -17.98 -1.53 -28.16
C ALA A 372 -16.71 -2.10 -27.51
N SER A 373 -16.82 -2.51 -26.25
CA SER A 373 -15.75 -3.19 -25.52
C SER A 373 -15.88 -4.71 -25.56
N VAL A 374 -14.79 -5.41 -25.25
CA VAL A 374 -14.72 -6.88 -25.27
C VAL A 374 -14.54 -7.44 -23.86
N SER A 375 -15.10 -8.62 -23.58
CA SER A 375 -14.88 -9.30 -22.30
C SER A 375 -13.44 -9.82 -22.18
N LEU A 376 -12.95 -9.98 -20.95
CA LEU A 376 -11.64 -10.59 -20.70
C LEU A 376 -11.53 -11.99 -21.32
N GLN A 377 -12.59 -12.81 -21.20
CA GLN A 377 -12.60 -14.15 -21.76
C GLN A 377 -12.39 -14.11 -23.28
N LYS A 378 -13.14 -13.24 -23.98
CA LYS A 378 -13.01 -13.09 -25.43
C LYS A 378 -11.63 -12.57 -25.83
N ALA A 379 -11.06 -11.64 -25.07
CA ALA A 379 -9.73 -11.10 -25.35
C ALA A 379 -8.58 -12.12 -25.18
N LEU A 380 -8.81 -13.20 -24.40
CA LEU A 380 -7.85 -14.30 -24.22
C LEU A 380 -8.00 -15.41 -25.29
N GLU A 381 -8.98 -15.31 -26.18
CA GLU A 381 -9.11 -16.19 -27.35
C GLU A 381 -8.10 -15.81 -28.44
N ALA A 382 -7.82 -16.71 -29.38
CA ALA A 382 -6.71 -16.57 -30.34
C ALA A 382 -6.81 -15.35 -31.29
N ASP A 383 -8.01 -14.81 -31.52
CA ASP A 383 -8.28 -13.63 -32.35
C ASP A 383 -8.71 -12.39 -31.52
N GLY A 384 -8.91 -12.58 -30.22
CA GLY A 384 -9.47 -11.57 -29.31
C GLY A 384 -8.55 -10.40 -28.99
N SER A 385 -7.24 -10.57 -29.18
CA SER A 385 -6.20 -9.57 -28.92
C SER A 385 -6.05 -8.54 -30.05
N THR A 386 -6.62 -8.79 -31.23
CA THR A 386 -6.39 -7.96 -32.44
C THR A 386 -6.85 -6.51 -32.32
N LYS A 387 -7.79 -6.21 -31.40
CA LYS A 387 -8.40 -4.89 -31.23
C LYS A 387 -8.22 -4.30 -29.83
N ILE A 388 -7.32 -4.84 -29.01
CA ILE A 388 -7.11 -4.35 -27.65
C ILE A 388 -6.27 -3.07 -27.67
N SER A 389 -6.59 -2.13 -26.78
CA SER A 389 -5.72 -1.01 -26.46
C SER A 389 -4.52 -1.49 -25.63
N SER A 390 -3.47 -0.68 -25.56
CA SER A 390 -2.32 -0.98 -24.71
C SER A 390 -2.70 -1.07 -23.24
N PHE A 391 -3.59 -0.16 -22.80
CA PHE A 391 -4.17 -0.17 -21.48
C PHE A 391 -4.89 -1.51 -21.18
N ALA A 392 -5.75 -1.99 -22.09
CA ALA A 392 -6.39 -3.29 -21.94
C ALA A 392 -5.38 -4.45 -21.93
N GLY A 393 -4.31 -4.36 -22.72
CA GLY A 393 -3.21 -5.34 -22.74
C GLY A 393 -2.54 -5.51 -21.37
N VAL A 394 -2.30 -4.41 -20.64
CA VAL A 394 -1.77 -4.47 -19.26
C VAL A 394 -2.71 -5.26 -18.33
N MET A 395 -4.03 -5.11 -18.48
CA MET A 395 -5.01 -5.82 -17.66
C MET A 395 -5.05 -7.32 -17.96
N ILE A 396 -4.87 -7.69 -19.23
CA ILE A 396 -4.71 -9.09 -19.66
C ILE A 396 -3.47 -9.71 -18.98
N MET A 397 -2.35 -8.98 -18.95
CA MET A 397 -1.16 -9.46 -18.25
C MET A 397 -1.35 -9.52 -16.74
N ALA A 398 -2.06 -8.56 -16.13
CA ALA A 398 -2.40 -8.63 -14.71
C ALA A 398 -3.22 -9.88 -14.37
N CYS A 399 -4.17 -10.27 -15.23
CA CYS A 399 -4.90 -11.52 -15.12
C CYS A 399 -3.96 -12.74 -15.13
N LEU A 400 -3.01 -12.80 -16.07
CA LEU A 400 -2.01 -13.86 -16.12
C LEU A 400 -1.14 -13.92 -14.87
N PHE A 401 -0.71 -12.78 -14.33
CA PHE A 401 0.02 -12.77 -13.06
C PHE A 401 -0.79 -13.32 -11.91
N GLY A 402 -2.09 -13.03 -11.86
CA GLY A 402 -2.98 -13.63 -10.86
C GLY A 402 -3.07 -15.15 -10.99
N ARG A 403 -3.20 -15.66 -12.23
CA ARG A 403 -3.22 -17.10 -12.51
C ARG A 403 -1.87 -17.76 -12.16
N ASN A 404 -0.75 -17.10 -12.44
CA ASN A 404 0.59 -17.55 -12.07
C ASN A 404 0.76 -17.63 -10.55
N LEU A 405 0.31 -16.60 -9.81
CA LEU A 405 0.35 -16.58 -8.34
C LEU A 405 -0.42 -17.77 -7.76
N VAL A 406 -1.62 -18.04 -8.27
CA VAL A 406 -2.43 -19.20 -7.84
C VAL A 406 -1.73 -20.51 -8.19
N HIS A 407 -1.17 -20.63 -9.41
CA HIS A 407 -0.43 -21.81 -9.84
C HIS A 407 0.80 -22.08 -8.96
N LEU A 408 1.50 -21.04 -8.50
CA LEU A 408 2.69 -21.13 -7.68
C LEU A 408 2.38 -21.43 -6.20
N HIS A 409 1.41 -20.72 -5.60
CA HIS A 409 1.21 -20.72 -4.15
C HIS A 409 0.01 -21.52 -3.64
N ARG A 410 -0.92 -21.92 -4.51
CA ARG A 410 -2.15 -22.64 -4.11
C ARG A 410 -2.17 -24.07 -4.64
N THR A 411 -1.02 -24.74 -4.64
CA THR A 411 -0.93 -26.15 -5.04
C THR A 411 -1.57 -27.06 -4.00
N THR A 412 -2.28 -28.10 -4.44
CA THR A 412 -2.88 -29.11 -3.56
C THR A 412 -2.25 -30.49 -3.79
N PRO A 413 -2.38 -31.45 -2.86
CA PRO A 413 -1.89 -32.81 -3.10
C PRO A 413 -2.46 -33.47 -4.37
N GLU A 414 -3.66 -33.07 -4.78
CA GLU A 414 -4.32 -33.55 -6.00
C GLU A 414 -3.63 -33.07 -7.28
N ASP A 415 -2.77 -32.06 -7.20
CA ASP A 415 -2.06 -31.53 -8.37
C ASP A 415 -1.07 -32.56 -8.97
N ASN A 416 -0.68 -33.57 -8.19
CA ASN A 416 0.22 -34.67 -8.57
C ASN A 416 1.48 -34.18 -9.30
N GLU A 417 2.25 -33.33 -8.63
CA GLU A 417 3.43 -32.63 -9.17
C GLU A 417 4.55 -33.57 -9.64
N LYS A 418 4.59 -34.81 -9.13
CA LYS A 418 5.54 -35.86 -9.52
C LYS A 418 5.22 -36.46 -10.89
N ASN A 419 3.98 -36.37 -11.34
CA ASN A 419 3.56 -36.90 -12.62
C ASN A 419 3.50 -35.77 -13.64
N LEU A 420 4.27 -35.85 -14.73
CA LEU A 420 4.26 -34.85 -15.82
C LEU A 420 2.88 -34.73 -16.54
N ASN A 421 2.01 -35.73 -16.35
CA ASN A 421 0.61 -35.71 -16.79
C ASN A 421 -0.37 -35.32 -15.68
N GLY A 422 0.14 -34.95 -14.50
CA GLY A 422 -0.64 -34.45 -13.37
C GLY A 422 -1.27 -33.08 -13.63
N LYS A 423 -2.20 -32.67 -12.76
CA LYS A 423 -2.94 -31.41 -12.92
C LYS A 423 -2.02 -30.18 -12.86
N PHE A 424 -0.93 -30.21 -12.08
CA PHE A 424 0.06 -29.13 -12.04
C PHE A 424 0.64 -28.85 -13.43
N TRP A 425 1.22 -29.87 -14.06
CA TRP A 425 1.91 -29.74 -15.34
C TRP A 425 0.94 -29.51 -16.50
N SER A 426 -0.28 -30.04 -16.41
CA SER A 426 -1.36 -29.68 -17.32
C SER A 426 -1.70 -28.19 -17.24
N ARG A 427 -1.92 -27.67 -16.02
CA ARG A 427 -2.16 -26.23 -15.77
C ARG A 427 -0.99 -25.37 -16.24
N HIS A 428 0.24 -25.81 -15.98
CA HIS A 428 1.46 -25.12 -16.42
C HIS A 428 1.50 -24.95 -17.94
N ARG A 429 1.28 -26.04 -18.70
CA ARG A 429 1.24 -26.00 -20.16
C ARG A 429 0.12 -25.09 -20.70
N VAL A 430 -1.04 -25.07 -20.04
CA VAL A 430 -2.14 -24.16 -20.41
C VAL A 430 -1.72 -22.69 -20.25
N LEU A 431 -1.06 -22.34 -19.14
CA LEU A 431 -0.57 -20.98 -18.90
C LEU A 431 0.54 -20.58 -19.87
N ASP A 432 1.48 -21.50 -20.14
CA ASP A 432 2.57 -21.27 -21.09
C ASP A 432 2.05 -21.06 -22.52
N ASN A 433 1.11 -21.90 -22.97
CA ASN A 433 0.45 -21.73 -24.27
C ASN A 433 -0.33 -20.42 -24.35
N LEU A 434 -0.97 -19.99 -23.27
CA LEU A 434 -1.70 -18.71 -23.24
C LEU A 434 -0.74 -17.52 -23.34
N LEU A 435 0.39 -17.56 -22.63
CA LEU A 435 1.46 -16.57 -22.74
C LEU A 435 2.03 -16.48 -24.15
N LEU A 436 2.32 -17.64 -24.75
CA LEU A 436 2.81 -17.73 -26.12
C LEU A 436 1.80 -17.15 -27.11
N ASN A 437 0.51 -17.49 -26.96
CA ASN A 437 -0.55 -16.97 -27.81
C ASN A 437 -0.64 -15.44 -27.72
N ILE A 438 -0.64 -14.88 -26.50
CA ILE A 438 -0.67 -13.43 -26.30
C ILE A 438 0.53 -12.75 -26.97
N ALA A 439 1.73 -13.30 -26.82
CA ALA A 439 2.93 -12.74 -27.45
C ALA A 439 2.87 -12.81 -28.99
N LEU A 440 2.37 -13.90 -29.56
CA LEU A 440 2.30 -14.11 -31.01
C LEU A 440 1.17 -13.32 -31.69
N THR A 441 0.05 -13.09 -31.00
CA THR A 441 -1.14 -12.44 -31.57
C THR A 441 -1.22 -10.95 -31.27
N LEU A 442 -0.23 -10.42 -30.53
CA LEU A 442 -0.17 -9.02 -30.16
C LEU A 442 -0.22 -8.13 -31.42
N PRO A 443 -1.11 -7.12 -31.50
CA PRO A 443 -1.14 -6.17 -32.61
C PRO A 443 0.19 -5.42 -32.79
N ASP A 444 0.47 -4.95 -34.00
CA ASP A 444 1.73 -4.29 -34.31
C ASP A 444 1.95 -3.01 -33.48
N HIS A 445 0.90 -2.25 -33.16
CA HIS A 445 1.01 -1.06 -32.30
C HIS A 445 1.34 -1.37 -30.84
N LEU A 446 1.19 -2.63 -30.41
CA LEU A 446 1.53 -3.11 -29.07
C LEU A 446 2.86 -3.88 -29.02
N ARG A 447 3.53 -4.03 -30.17
CA ARG A 447 4.86 -4.67 -30.24
C ARG A 447 5.95 -3.63 -30.20
N LEU A 448 7.09 -3.98 -29.61
CA LEU A 448 8.29 -3.14 -29.68
C LEU A 448 9.13 -3.51 -30.92
N PRO A 449 9.75 -2.53 -31.61
CA PRO A 449 9.83 -1.10 -31.24
C PRO A 449 8.65 -0.24 -31.72
N SER A 450 7.69 -0.77 -32.48
CA SER A 450 6.60 0.01 -33.10
C SER A 450 5.79 0.85 -32.11
N GLY A 451 5.44 0.30 -30.95
CA GLY A 451 4.69 0.98 -29.89
C GLY A 451 5.56 1.62 -28.80
N ILE A 452 6.82 1.94 -29.07
CA ILE A 452 7.75 2.46 -28.04
C ILE A 452 7.33 3.79 -27.42
N ASN A 453 6.54 4.60 -28.11
CA ASN A 453 6.07 5.89 -27.60
C ASN A 453 4.92 5.74 -26.60
N ASP A 454 4.35 4.54 -26.43
CA ASP A 454 3.31 4.29 -25.47
C ASP A 454 3.84 3.55 -24.23
N GLN A 455 3.74 4.20 -23.06
CA GLN A 455 4.23 3.66 -21.81
C GLN A 455 3.56 2.33 -21.44
N ASN A 456 2.26 2.19 -21.71
CA ASN A 456 1.52 0.96 -21.43
C ASN A 456 1.99 -0.18 -22.33
N THR A 457 2.35 0.10 -23.59
CA THR A 457 2.95 -0.87 -24.50
C THR A 457 4.32 -1.34 -24.03
N ILE A 458 5.19 -0.42 -23.59
CA ILE A 458 6.49 -0.80 -22.99
C ILE A 458 6.25 -1.70 -21.78
N PHE A 459 5.38 -1.28 -20.86
CA PHE A 459 5.09 -2.02 -19.64
C PHE A 459 4.47 -3.40 -19.93
N LEU A 460 3.55 -3.49 -20.89
CA LEU A 460 2.96 -4.73 -21.39
C LEU A 460 4.03 -5.72 -21.84
N ASN A 461 4.99 -5.29 -22.67
CA ASN A 461 6.06 -6.16 -23.15
C ASN A 461 6.98 -6.61 -22.01
N LEU A 462 7.29 -5.73 -21.04
CA LEU A 462 8.01 -6.11 -19.81
C LEU A 462 7.21 -7.16 -19.00
N CYS A 463 5.89 -7.00 -18.90
CA CYS A 463 5.02 -7.92 -18.20
C CYS A 463 4.97 -9.31 -18.86
N ILE A 464 4.98 -9.40 -20.19
CA ILE A 464 5.01 -10.68 -20.93
C ILE A 464 6.22 -11.50 -20.50
N HIS A 465 7.42 -10.92 -20.60
CA HIS A 465 8.65 -11.61 -20.25
C HIS A 465 8.75 -11.89 -18.73
N THR A 466 8.29 -10.96 -17.90
CA THR A 466 8.26 -11.17 -16.44
C THR A 466 7.33 -12.33 -16.07
N SER A 467 6.20 -12.48 -16.75
CA SER A 467 5.26 -13.58 -16.55
C SER A 467 5.85 -14.93 -16.95
N VAL A 468 6.62 -15.00 -18.05
CA VAL A 468 7.39 -16.18 -18.45
C VAL A 468 8.37 -16.59 -17.34
N ILE A 469 9.11 -15.63 -16.77
CA ILE A 469 10.04 -15.91 -15.66
C ILE A 469 9.29 -16.47 -14.46
N CYS A 470 8.21 -15.82 -14.01
CA CYS A 470 7.43 -16.28 -12.87
C CYS A 470 6.89 -17.70 -13.07
N LEU A 471 6.37 -18.00 -14.26
CA LEU A 471 5.82 -19.31 -14.59
C LEU A 471 6.90 -20.39 -14.58
N HIS A 472 8.02 -20.18 -15.28
CA HIS A 472 9.08 -21.18 -15.39
C HIS A 472 9.93 -21.33 -14.13
N GLN A 473 10.03 -20.30 -13.28
CA GLN A 473 10.61 -20.46 -11.94
C GLN A 473 9.83 -21.49 -11.11
N ALA A 474 8.49 -21.50 -11.22
CA ALA A 474 7.66 -22.52 -10.58
C ALA A 474 7.99 -23.93 -11.11
N ALA A 475 8.12 -24.08 -12.43
CA ALA A 475 8.47 -25.37 -13.04
C ALA A 475 9.85 -25.87 -12.61
N ILE A 476 10.87 -25.00 -12.57
CA ILE A 476 12.22 -25.35 -12.11
C ILE A 476 12.15 -25.88 -10.67
N PHE A 477 11.54 -25.11 -9.78
CA PHE A 477 11.43 -25.48 -8.37
C PHE A 477 10.72 -26.82 -8.20
N LYS A 478 9.60 -27.05 -8.91
CA LYS A 478 8.83 -28.29 -8.82
C LYS A 478 9.55 -29.48 -9.46
N ALA A 479 10.27 -29.28 -10.55
CA ALA A 479 11.05 -30.33 -11.20
C ALA A 479 12.20 -30.81 -10.30
N ASP A 480 12.93 -29.87 -9.71
CA ASP A 480 14.06 -30.16 -8.82
C ASP A 480 13.58 -30.83 -7.52
N ALA A 481 12.52 -30.28 -6.89
CA ALA A 481 11.95 -30.83 -5.66
C ALA A 481 11.40 -32.26 -5.82
N ASN A 482 10.88 -32.59 -7.01
CA ASN A 482 10.32 -33.92 -7.30
C ASN A 482 11.28 -34.85 -8.05
N LYS A 483 12.54 -34.44 -8.29
CA LYS A 483 13.57 -35.22 -9.01
C LYS A 483 13.09 -35.68 -10.40
N LEU A 484 12.40 -34.79 -11.11
CA LEU A 484 11.97 -35.04 -12.49
C LEU A 484 13.17 -35.05 -13.46
N PRO A 485 13.00 -35.50 -14.72
CA PRO A 485 14.07 -35.46 -15.71
C PRO A 485 14.70 -34.06 -15.81
N SER A 486 16.03 -34.00 -15.82
CA SER A 486 16.78 -32.74 -15.84
C SER A 486 16.46 -31.85 -17.05
N THR A 487 15.98 -32.45 -18.14
CA THR A 487 15.52 -31.76 -19.34
C THR A 487 14.47 -30.70 -19.02
N ILE A 488 13.49 -31.00 -18.16
CA ILE A 488 12.38 -30.10 -17.81
C ILE A 488 12.89 -28.82 -17.13
N ALA A 489 13.78 -28.98 -16.14
CA ALA A 489 14.38 -27.85 -15.45
C ALA A 489 15.30 -27.05 -16.38
N SER A 490 16.06 -27.73 -17.25
CA SER A 490 16.97 -27.08 -18.20
C SER A 490 16.23 -26.24 -19.25
N GLU A 491 15.14 -26.76 -19.83
CA GLU A 491 14.31 -26.03 -20.79
C GLU A 491 13.67 -24.79 -20.14
N SER A 492 13.15 -24.94 -18.92
CA SER A 492 12.58 -23.82 -18.16
C SER A 492 13.63 -22.76 -17.82
N LYS A 493 14.87 -23.16 -17.49
CA LYS A 493 15.99 -22.23 -17.27
C LYS A 493 16.32 -21.43 -18.53
N ILE A 494 16.35 -22.07 -19.70
CA ILE A 494 16.57 -21.39 -20.98
C ILE A 494 15.47 -20.34 -21.22
N ARG A 495 14.20 -20.69 -21.00
CA ARG A 495 13.06 -19.76 -21.13
C ARG A 495 13.22 -18.54 -20.22
N CYS A 496 13.58 -18.74 -18.95
CA CYS A 496 13.82 -17.64 -18.01
C CYS A 496 14.97 -16.73 -18.45
N ILE A 497 16.09 -17.31 -18.91
CA ILE A 497 17.26 -16.53 -19.35
C ILE A 497 16.92 -15.71 -20.59
N THR A 498 16.26 -16.30 -21.58
CA THR A 498 15.81 -15.58 -22.78
C THR A 498 14.86 -14.44 -22.41
N ALA A 499 13.87 -14.69 -21.55
CA ALA A 499 12.95 -13.64 -21.10
C ALA A 499 13.67 -12.51 -20.34
N ALA A 500 14.65 -12.83 -19.50
CA ALA A 500 15.46 -11.83 -18.80
C ALA A 500 16.32 -11.00 -19.78
N ALA A 501 16.87 -11.63 -20.82
CA ALA A 501 17.61 -10.93 -21.87
C ALA A 501 16.71 -9.95 -22.65
N GLU A 502 15.47 -10.34 -22.95
CA GLU A 502 14.49 -9.45 -23.59
C GLU A 502 14.11 -8.26 -22.69
N ILE A 503 13.88 -8.49 -21.39
CA ILE A 503 13.68 -7.38 -20.43
C ILE A 503 14.86 -6.41 -20.45
N ALA A 504 16.09 -6.93 -20.41
CA ALA A 504 17.29 -6.09 -20.48
C ALA A 504 17.43 -5.37 -21.83
N SER A 505 16.93 -5.96 -22.93
CA SER A 505 16.87 -5.33 -24.25
C SER A 505 15.90 -4.15 -24.25
N ILE A 506 14.68 -4.35 -23.73
CA ILE A 506 13.65 -3.30 -23.62
C ILE A 506 14.16 -2.16 -22.73
N MET A 507 14.73 -2.47 -21.57
CA MET A 507 15.28 -1.45 -20.66
C MET A 507 16.41 -0.64 -21.29
N ARG A 508 17.27 -1.26 -22.11
CA ARG A 508 18.28 -0.53 -22.90
C ARG A 508 17.65 0.36 -23.96
N MET A 509 16.63 -0.13 -24.65
CA MET A 509 15.91 0.59 -25.69
C MET A 509 15.30 1.90 -25.17
N ILE A 510 14.75 1.90 -23.96
CA ILE A 510 14.08 3.06 -23.36
C ILE A 510 14.98 3.90 -22.45
N SER A 511 16.26 3.52 -22.25
CA SER A 511 17.16 4.12 -21.24
C SER A 511 17.42 5.62 -21.42
N HIS A 512 17.23 6.15 -22.62
CA HIS A 512 17.44 7.55 -22.98
C HIS A 512 16.13 8.35 -23.11
N MET A 513 14.98 7.71 -22.89
CA MET A 513 13.66 8.33 -23.03
C MET A 513 13.19 8.88 -21.69
N ASP A 514 12.65 10.10 -21.69
CA ASP A 514 11.80 10.56 -20.58
C ASP A 514 10.40 9.96 -20.78
N LEU A 515 10.17 8.83 -20.13
CA LEU A 515 8.89 8.13 -20.22
C LEU A 515 7.73 9.01 -19.75
N THR A 516 7.94 9.99 -18.87
CA THR A 516 6.86 10.88 -18.41
C THR A 516 6.34 11.82 -19.50
N ASN A 517 7.08 12.03 -20.59
CA ASN A 517 6.67 12.87 -21.73
C ASN A 517 6.25 12.07 -22.98
N ALA A 518 6.35 10.73 -22.94
CA ALA A 518 6.20 9.88 -24.13
C ALA A 518 4.80 9.96 -24.80
N CYS A 519 3.78 10.48 -24.09
CA CYS A 519 2.42 10.63 -24.61
C CYS A 519 2.11 11.97 -25.29
N THR A 520 3.10 12.84 -25.53
CA THR A 520 2.86 14.06 -26.32
C THR A 520 3.15 13.78 -27.80
N PRO A 521 2.13 13.79 -28.70
CA PRO A 521 2.43 13.97 -30.10
C PRO A 521 3.14 15.33 -30.21
N LEU A 522 4.33 15.33 -30.82
CA LEU A 522 4.95 16.57 -31.27
C LEU A 522 3.96 17.20 -32.27
N GLU A 523 3.40 18.35 -31.91
CA GLU A 523 2.63 19.22 -32.81
C GLU A 523 3.45 19.65 -34.02
#